data_AF-X0VTR9-F1
#
_entry.id   AF-X0VTR9-F1
#
_cell.length_a   1.000
_cell.length_b   1.000
_cell.length_c   1.000
_cell.angle_alpha   90.00
_cell.angle_beta   90.00
_cell.angle_gamma   90.00
#
_symmetry.space_group_name_H-M   'P 1'
#
loop_
_entity.id
_entity.type
_entity.pdbx_description
1 polymer ?
#
loop_
_entity_poly.entity_id
_entity_poly.type
_entity_poly.pdbx_seq_one_letter_code
_entity_poly.pdbx_strand_id
1 'polypeptide(L)'
;MQAVGQLASGCAHHFNNLLTVINGYAQFLIGALGPDSPLVRDAEAIWKAGERAASLTSQLLAFGCPAEVQTRALDLNDVLRDVGEMLHSLLGEDVVLKIKLAEDLGMVKVNPGQMEVVVLNLATNAREAMPSGGVLSLETANVELDRAYAARHPGVEPGHYVMMTVSDSGCGMTPEVRERIFEPFFTTKDPVTRAGMGLATVYGIIEQSGGHI
;
A
#
# COMPACT_ATOMS: atom_id res chain seq x y z
N MET A 1 22.54 1.68 1.06
CA MET A 1 21.38 1.06 0.40
C MET A 1 21.15 1.48 -1.06
N GLN A 2 22.04 2.22 -1.74
CA GLN A 2 21.80 2.69 -3.13
C GLN A 2 22.12 1.68 -4.26
N ALA A 3 22.95 0.66 -4.02
CA ALA A 3 23.37 -0.29 -5.08
C ALA A 3 22.33 -1.38 -5.41
N VAL A 4 21.38 -1.65 -4.51
CA VAL A 4 20.38 -2.71 -4.68
C VAL A 4 19.23 -2.26 -5.59
N GLY A 5 18.85 -0.98 -5.57
CA GLY A 5 17.73 -0.44 -6.36
C GLY A 5 17.96 -0.45 -7.88
N GLN A 6 19.17 -0.10 -8.35
CA GLN A 6 19.49 -0.12 -9.79
C GLN A 6 19.60 -1.55 -10.35
N LEU A 7 20.15 -2.49 -9.58
CA LEU A 7 20.20 -3.92 -9.96
C LEU A 7 18.80 -4.56 -9.93
N ALA A 8 17.97 -4.21 -8.94
CA ALA A 8 16.59 -4.66 -8.86
C ALA A 8 15.74 -4.15 -10.03
N SER A 9 15.94 -2.89 -10.45
CA SER A 9 15.28 -2.28 -11.62
C SER A 9 15.52 -3.08 -12.91
N GLY A 10 16.79 -3.39 -13.20
CA GLY A 10 17.16 -4.22 -14.35
C GLY A 10 16.59 -5.64 -14.26
N CYS A 11 16.78 -6.33 -13.13
CA CYS A 11 16.33 -7.71 -12.95
C CYS A 11 14.81 -7.86 -13.05
N ALA A 12 14.04 -6.95 -12.46
CA ALA A 12 12.60 -6.99 -12.45
C ALA A 12 11.98 -6.65 -13.81
N HIS A 13 12.60 -5.74 -14.59
CA HIS A 13 12.19 -5.52 -15.97
C HIS A 13 12.36 -6.81 -16.80
N HIS A 14 13.50 -7.50 -16.66
CA HIS A 14 13.69 -8.81 -17.31
C HIS A 14 12.70 -9.86 -16.81
N PHE A 15 12.34 -9.85 -15.53
CA PHE A 15 11.33 -10.74 -14.96
C PHE A 15 9.95 -10.49 -15.56
N ASN A 16 9.52 -9.22 -15.65
CA ASN A 16 8.26 -8.83 -16.30
C ASN A 16 8.24 -9.20 -17.80
N ASN A 17 9.37 -9.11 -18.49
CA ASN A 17 9.47 -9.55 -19.88
C ASN A 17 9.24 -11.07 -20.01
N LEU A 18 9.83 -11.87 -19.12
CA LEU A 18 9.60 -13.32 -19.11
C LEU A 18 8.14 -13.65 -18.77
N LEU A 19 7.57 -12.97 -17.79
CA LEU A 19 6.16 -13.15 -17.41
C LEU A 19 5.21 -12.78 -18.55
N THR A 20 5.53 -11.73 -19.32
CA THR A 20 4.76 -11.36 -20.52
C THR A 20 4.75 -12.49 -21.55
N VAL A 21 5.91 -13.13 -21.79
CA VAL A 21 6.01 -14.26 -22.73
C VAL A 21 5.25 -15.48 -22.20
N ILE A 22 5.40 -15.82 -20.91
CA ILE A 22 4.70 -16.94 -20.28
C ILE A 22 3.18 -16.73 -20.34
N ASN A 23 2.71 -15.53 -19.99
CA ASN A 23 1.29 -15.17 -20.03
C ASN A 23 0.76 -15.18 -21.47
N GLY A 24 1.55 -14.73 -22.45
CA GLY A 24 1.20 -14.80 -23.86
C GLY A 24 0.97 -16.23 -24.33
N TYR A 25 1.87 -17.17 -23.98
CA TYR A 25 1.66 -18.59 -24.31
C TYR A 25 0.45 -19.18 -23.59
N ALA A 26 0.21 -18.83 -22.33
CA ALA A 26 -0.98 -19.27 -21.60
C ALA A 26 -2.26 -18.78 -22.27
N GLN A 27 -2.31 -17.52 -22.72
CA GLN A 27 -3.45 -16.97 -23.47
C GLN A 27 -3.64 -17.65 -24.83
N PHE A 28 -2.57 -17.95 -25.56
CA PHE A 28 -2.67 -18.73 -26.81
C PHE A 28 -3.23 -20.14 -26.56
N LEU A 29 -2.81 -20.80 -25.49
CA LEU A 29 -3.36 -22.10 -25.09
C LEU A 29 -4.84 -22.00 -24.75
N ILE A 30 -5.26 -21.00 -23.96
CA ILE A 30 -6.68 -20.77 -23.64
C ILE A 30 -7.52 -20.56 -24.91
N GLY A 31 -7.01 -19.80 -25.89
CA GLY A 31 -7.71 -19.56 -27.15
C GLY A 31 -7.75 -20.75 -28.10
N ALA A 32 -6.74 -21.61 -28.06
CA ALA A 32 -6.63 -22.80 -28.92
C ALA A 32 -7.36 -24.02 -28.33
N LEU A 33 -7.44 -24.11 -27.01
CA LEU A 33 -8.15 -25.16 -26.31
C LEU A 33 -9.64 -24.81 -26.26
N GLY A 34 -10.50 -25.70 -26.74
CA GLY A 34 -11.95 -25.52 -26.61
C GLY A 34 -12.39 -25.47 -25.13
N PRO A 35 -13.52 -24.81 -24.81
CA PRO A 35 -13.97 -24.55 -23.43
C PRO A 35 -14.18 -25.82 -22.58
N ASP A 36 -14.41 -26.97 -23.22
CA ASP A 36 -14.60 -28.26 -22.54
C ASP A 36 -13.29 -29.01 -22.27
N SER A 37 -12.15 -28.49 -22.73
CA SER A 37 -10.86 -29.13 -22.51
C SER A 37 -10.42 -28.98 -21.05
N PRO A 38 -10.09 -30.09 -20.36
CA PRO A 38 -9.64 -30.02 -18.96
C PRO A 38 -8.35 -29.20 -18.81
N LEU A 39 -7.56 -29.06 -19.88
CA LEU A 39 -6.31 -28.29 -19.90
C LEU A 39 -6.52 -26.77 -19.94
N VAL A 40 -7.73 -26.29 -20.28
CA VAL A 40 -8.03 -24.84 -20.24
C VAL A 40 -7.88 -24.31 -18.82
N ARG A 41 -8.32 -25.08 -17.82
CA ARG A 41 -8.22 -24.69 -16.41
C ARG A 41 -6.78 -24.54 -15.94
N ASP A 42 -5.89 -25.42 -16.42
CA ASP A 42 -4.46 -25.34 -16.11
C ASP A 42 -3.82 -24.14 -16.81
N ALA A 43 -4.18 -23.87 -18.07
CA ALA A 43 -3.70 -22.70 -18.79
C ALA A 43 -4.17 -21.37 -18.15
N GLU A 44 -5.43 -21.31 -17.70
CA GLU A 44 -5.94 -20.17 -16.91
C GLU A 44 -5.21 -19.99 -15.59
N ALA A 45 -4.88 -21.09 -14.90
CA ALA A 45 -4.12 -21.03 -13.65
C ALA A 45 -2.70 -20.48 -13.87
N ILE A 46 -2.02 -20.91 -14.95
CA ILE A 46 -0.71 -20.37 -15.35
C ILE A 46 -0.80 -18.87 -15.62
N TRP A 47 -1.78 -18.45 -16.42
CA TRP A 47 -1.99 -17.03 -16.75
C TRP A 47 -2.22 -16.18 -15.49
N LYS A 48 -3.12 -16.61 -14.60
CA LYS A 48 -3.39 -15.93 -13.32
C LYS A 48 -2.15 -15.86 -12.44
N ALA A 49 -1.35 -16.93 -12.39
CA ALA A 49 -0.12 -16.96 -11.61
C ALA A 49 0.93 -15.98 -12.16
N GLY A 50 1.09 -15.89 -13.48
CA GLY A 50 2.04 -14.97 -14.10
C GLY A 50 1.62 -13.50 -13.98
N GLU A 51 0.33 -13.18 -14.13
CA GLU A 51 -0.20 -11.82 -13.85
C GLU A 51 0.08 -11.41 -12.40
N ARG A 52 -0.11 -12.34 -11.47
CA ARG A 52 0.15 -12.11 -10.06
C ARG A 52 1.64 -11.89 -9.77
N ALA A 53 2.51 -12.67 -10.41
CA ALA A 53 3.95 -12.47 -10.32
C ALA A 53 4.38 -11.09 -10.88
N ALA A 54 3.79 -10.64 -11.99
CA ALA A 54 4.12 -9.36 -12.60
C ALA A 54 3.71 -8.18 -11.70
N SER A 55 2.54 -8.30 -11.07
CA SER A 55 2.07 -7.35 -10.06
C SER A 55 3.02 -7.29 -8.86
N LEU A 56 3.44 -8.44 -8.33
CA LEU A 56 4.41 -8.56 -7.23
C LEU A 56 5.76 -7.93 -7.56
N THR A 57 6.29 -8.23 -8.75
CA THR A 57 7.56 -7.67 -9.24
C THR A 57 7.47 -6.15 -9.38
N SER A 58 6.35 -5.63 -9.87
CA SER A 58 6.14 -4.19 -10.00
C SER A 58 6.02 -3.49 -8.65
N GLN A 59 5.38 -4.13 -7.67
CA GLN A 59 5.33 -3.64 -6.27
C GLN A 59 6.72 -3.61 -5.63
N LEU A 60 7.55 -4.63 -5.86
CA LEU A 60 8.94 -4.66 -5.38
C LEU A 60 9.80 -3.57 -5.99
N LEU A 61 9.59 -3.26 -7.27
CA LEU A 61 10.26 -2.15 -7.94
C LEU A 61 9.87 -0.80 -7.38
N ALA A 62 8.57 -0.58 -7.13
CA ALA A 62 8.07 0.63 -6.51
C ALA A 62 8.63 0.83 -5.08
N PHE A 63 8.91 -0.26 -4.37
CA PHE A 63 9.53 -0.22 -3.05
C PHE A 63 11.05 0.07 -3.12
N GLY A 64 11.76 -0.57 -4.05
CA GLY A 64 13.23 -0.55 -4.10
C GLY A 64 13.86 0.56 -4.95
N CYS A 65 13.08 1.24 -5.79
CA CYS A 65 13.57 2.28 -6.67
C CYS A 65 12.92 3.62 -6.29
N PRO A 66 13.68 4.60 -5.77
CA PRO A 66 13.18 5.96 -5.77
C PRO A 66 13.04 6.36 -7.24
N ALA A 67 11.81 6.37 -7.76
CA ALA A 67 11.52 7.15 -8.95
C ALA A 67 11.94 8.61 -8.67
N GLU A 68 12.11 9.43 -9.70
CA GLU A 68 12.13 10.88 -9.49
C GLU A 68 10.74 11.32 -9.02
N VAL A 69 10.49 11.08 -7.74
CA VAL A 69 9.27 11.41 -7.04
C VAL A 69 9.31 12.91 -6.86
N GLN A 70 8.64 13.64 -7.75
CA GLN A 70 8.48 15.08 -7.58
C GLN A 70 7.69 15.31 -6.29
N THR A 71 8.41 15.71 -5.24
CA THR A 71 7.80 16.18 -3.99
C THR A 71 7.43 17.65 -4.16
N ARG A 72 6.29 18.02 -3.60
CA ARG A 72 5.85 19.42 -3.52
C ARG A 72 5.28 19.69 -2.15
N ALA A 73 5.30 20.95 -1.72
CA ALA A 73 4.53 21.37 -0.57
C ALA A 73 3.04 21.20 -0.90
N LEU A 74 2.31 20.45 -0.08
CA LEU A 74 0.88 20.23 -0.24
C LEU A 74 0.17 20.16 1.12
N ASP A 75 -1.12 20.47 1.11
CA ASP A 75 -2.02 20.24 2.24
C ASP A 75 -2.51 18.78 2.16
N LEU A 76 -2.29 18.00 3.23
CA LEU A 76 -2.77 16.61 3.27
C LEU A 76 -4.29 16.52 3.25
N ASN A 77 -4.99 17.56 3.69
CA ASN A 77 -6.45 17.61 3.65
C ASN A 77 -6.97 17.52 2.21
N ASP A 78 -6.28 18.13 1.24
CA ASP A 78 -6.67 18.05 -0.17
C ASP A 78 -6.58 16.62 -0.68
N VAL A 79 -5.49 15.92 -0.35
CA VAL A 79 -5.32 14.49 -0.70
C VAL A 79 -6.45 13.66 -0.09
N LEU A 80 -6.75 13.82 1.20
CA LEU A 80 -7.80 13.04 1.86
C LEU A 80 -9.20 13.32 1.31
N ARG A 81 -9.47 14.53 0.83
CA ARG A 81 -10.73 14.87 0.15
C ARG A 81 -10.81 14.18 -1.22
N ASP A 82 -9.73 14.26 -2.01
CA ASP A 82 -9.67 13.65 -3.34
C ASP A 82 -9.79 12.13 -3.27
N VAL A 83 -9.14 11.48 -2.29
CA VAL A 83 -9.26 10.02 -2.11
C VAL A 83 -10.61 9.63 -1.51
N GLY A 84 -11.28 10.53 -0.78
CA GLY A 84 -12.55 10.26 -0.09
C GLY A 84 -13.64 9.70 -0.99
N GLU A 85 -13.77 10.22 -2.22
CA GLU A 85 -14.73 9.71 -3.21
C GLU A 85 -14.40 8.28 -3.67
N MET A 86 -13.12 8.00 -3.92
CA MET A 86 -12.65 6.66 -4.28
C MET A 86 -12.84 5.66 -3.13
N LEU A 87 -12.66 6.12 -1.89
CA LEU A 87 -12.83 5.29 -0.70
C LEU A 87 -14.28 4.84 -0.51
N HIS A 88 -15.28 5.67 -0.82
CA HIS A 88 -16.67 5.22 -0.76
C HIS A 88 -16.93 4.01 -1.67
N SER A 89 -16.38 4.02 -2.89
CA SER A 89 -16.50 2.88 -3.81
C SER A 89 -15.74 1.64 -3.32
N LEU A 90 -14.58 1.84 -2.69
CA LEU A 90 -13.71 0.75 -2.21
C LEU A 90 -14.24 0.08 -0.94
N LEU A 91 -14.83 0.84 -0.03
CA LEU A 91 -15.28 0.36 1.27
C LEU A 91 -16.64 -0.36 1.21
N GLY A 92 -17.49 0.02 0.24
CA GLY A 92 -18.86 -0.49 0.11
C GLY A 92 -19.83 0.11 1.13
N GLU A 93 -21.12 -0.24 1.01
CA GLU A 93 -22.20 0.40 1.78
C GLU A 93 -22.18 0.07 3.28
N ASP A 94 -21.57 -1.04 3.68
CA ASP A 94 -21.54 -1.50 5.07
C ASP A 94 -20.50 -0.76 5.94
N VAL A 95 -19.66 0.09 5.34
CA VAL A 95 -18.62 0.84 6.06
C VAL A 95 -18.88 2.34 5.99
N VAL A 96 -19.01 2.94 7.17
CA VAL A 96 -19.17 4.39 7.32
C VAL A 96 -17.81 5.05 7.29
N LEU A 97 -17.57 5.93 6.32
CA LEU A 97 -16.39 6.77 6.25
C LEU A 97 -16.61 8.07 7.04
N LYS A 98 -15.76 8.36 8.01
CA LYS A 98 -15.71 9.62 8.76
C LYS A 98 -14.41 10.35 8.44
N ILE A 99 -14.50 11.63 8.09
CA ILE A 99 -13.34 12.45 7.76
C ILE A 99 -13.35 13.68 8.66
N LYS A 100 -12.30 13.85 9.46
CA LYS A 100 -12.14 14.96 10.40
C LYS A 100 -10.80 15.65 10.15
N LEU A 101 -10.85 16.75 9.43
CA LEU A 101 -9.67 17.48 8.99
C LEU A 101 -9.44 18.70 9.87
N ALA A 102 -8.19 18.96 10.27
CA ALA A 102 -7.85 20.21 10.92
C ALA A 102 -7.98 21.38 9.93
N GLU A 103 -8.57 22.50 10.38
CA GLU A 103 -8.82 23.67 9.52
C GLU A 103 -7.54 24.43 9.15
N ASP A 104 -6.51 24.37 9.99
CA ASP A 104 -5.24 25.10 9.90
C ASP A 104 -4.04 24.14 9.77
N LEU A 105 -4.21 23.05 9.02
CA LEU A 105 -3.17 22.04 8.88
C LEU A 105 -1.90 22.61 8.22
N GLY A 106 -0.73 22.26 8.75
CA GLY A 106 0.56 22.61 8.15
C GLY A 106 0.75 21.95 6.78
N MET A 107 1.62 22.56 5.96
CA MET A 107 2.01 21.99 4.66
C MET A 107 3.10 20.92 4.86
N VAL A 108 3.00 19.82 4.12
CA VAL A 108 4.02 18.77 4.09
C VAL A 108 4.68 18.70 2.72
N LYS A 109 5.97 18.35 2.68
CA LYS A 109 6.72 18.18 1.43
C LYS A 109 6.75 16.71 1.03
N VAL A 110 5.73 16.26 0.31
CA VAL A 110 5.56 14.87 -0.09
C VAL A 110 5.10 14.78 -1.56
N ASN A 111 5.00 13.57 -2.09
CA ASN A 111 4.39 13.35 -3.40
C ASN A 111 2.89 13.01 -3.24
N PRO A 112 1.98 13.70 -3.96
CA PRO A 112 0.55 13.46 -3.85
C PRO A 112 0.16 12.00 -4.17
N GLY A 113 0.65 11.46 -5.28
CA GLY A 113 0.31 10.10 -5.71
C GLY A 113 0.83 9.02 -4.75
N GLN A 114 1.99 9.23 -4.12
CA GLN A 114 2.45 8.35 -3.06
C GLN A 114 1.56 8.42 -1.81
N MET A 115 1.07 9.61 -1.45
CA MET A 115 0.14 9.74 -0.33
C MET A 115 -1.22 9.09 -0.63
N GLU A 116 -1.71 9.18 -1.85
CA GLU A 116 -2.90 8.43 -2.29
C GLU A 116 -2.70 6.92 -2.11
N VAL A 117 -1.54 6.39 -2.54
CA VAL A 117 -1.18 4.97 -2.34
C VAL A 117 -1.14 4.61 -0.85
N VAL A 118 -0.62 5.48 0.02
CA VAL A 118 -0.64 5.26 1.47
C VAL A 118 -2.07 5.13 1.99
N VAL A 119 -2.93 6.09 1.67
CA VAL A 119 -4.32 6.14 2.14
C VAL A 119 -5.10 4.92 1.65
N LEU A 120 -4.97 4.56 0.37
CA LEU A 120 -5.66 3.41 -0.22
C LEU A 120 -5.22 2.08 0.41
N ASN A 121 -3.93 1.88 0.68
CA ASN A 121 -3.45 0.66 1.34
C ASN A 121 -3.95 0.55 2.78
N LEU A 122 -3.92 1.65 3.54
CA LEU A 122 -4.45 1.69 4.90
C LEU A 122 -5.97 1.42 4.93
N ALA A 123 -6.72 2.06 4.05
CA ALA A 123 -8.18 1.86 3.95
C ALA A 123 -8.55 0.44 3.52
N THR A 124 -7.79 -0.16 2.60
CA THR A 124 -7.97 -1.56 2.19
C THR A 124 -7.76 -2.50 3.37
N ASN A 125 -6.71 -2.31 4.15
CA ASN A 125 -6.45 -3.13 5.34
C ASN A 125 -7.53 -2.94 6.42
N ALA A 126 -8.00 -1.69 6.61
CA ALA A 126 -9.11 -1.39 7.50
C ALA A 126 -10.40 -2.11 7.08
N ARG A 127 -10.76 -2.09 5.79
CA ARG A 127 -11.94 -2.80 5.29
C ARG A 127 -11.89 -4.31 5.58
N GLU A 128 -10.71 -4.90 5.42
CA GLU A 128 -10.51 -6.33 5.70
C GLU A 128 -10.60 -6.68 7.19
N ALA A 129 -10.28 -5.73 8.07
CA ALA A 129 -10.48 -5.87 9.51
C ALA A 129 -11.96 -5.76 9.90
N MET A 130 -12.82 -5.25 9.00
CA MET A 130 -14.24 -4.99 9.20
C MET A 130 -15.14 -5.81 8.25
N PRO A 131 -15.13 -7.16 8.30
CA PRO A 131 -15.87 -7.99 7.34
C PRO A 131 -17.39 -7.75 7.37
N SER A 132 -17.95 -7.47 8.56
CA SER A 132 -19.38 -7.22 8.77
C SER A 132 -19.78 -5.74 8.69
N GLY A 133 -18.91 -4.90 8.12
CA GLY A 133 -19.08 -3.45 8.16
C GLY A 133 -18.45 -2.81 9.40
N GLY A 134 -18.52 -1.48 9.49
CA GLY A 134 -17.89 -0.73 10.58
C GLY A 134 -17.68 0.74 10.27
N VAL A 135 -16.74 1.37 10.97
CA VAL A 135 -16.38 2.78 10.80
C VAL A 135 -14.91 2.89 10.45
N LEU A 136 -14.62 3.54 9.33
CA LEU A 136 -13.28 4.03 9.00
C LEU A 136 -13.22 5.53 9.27
N SER A 137 -12.29 5.97 10.12
CA SER A 137 -12.05 7.38 10.41
C SER A 137 -10.70 7.82 9.83
N LEU A 138 -10.72 8.93 9.09
CA LEU A 138 -9.53 9.65 8.62
C LEU A 138 -9.43 10.97 9.38
N GLU A 139 -8.31 11.19 10.05
CA GLU A 139 -8.10 12.41 10.84
C GLU A 139 -6.77 13.08 10.50
N THR A 140 -6.75 14.41 10.51
CA THR A 140 -5.52 15.20 10.45
C THR A 140 -5.41 16.15 11.63
N ALA A 141 -4.19 16.39 12.11
CA ALA A 141 -3.92 17.38 13.14
C ALA A 141 -2.48 17.89 13.07
N ASN A 142 -2.25 19.10 13.58
CA ASN A 142 -0.91 19.57 13.92
C ASN A 142 -0.54 19.04 15.31
N VAL A 143 0.63 18.43 15.46
CA VAL A 143 1.13 17.89 16.73
C VAL A 143 2.55 18.38 17.01
N GLU A 144 2.89 18.51 18.28
CA GLU A 144 4.25 18.80 18.72
C GLU A 144 4.83 17.55 19.38
N LEU A 145 5.91 17.02 18.81
CA LEU A 145 6.63 15.88 19.36
C LEU A 145 7.72 16.40 20.29
N ASP A 146 7.60 16.09 21.57
CA ASP A 146 8.57 16.52 22.57
C ASP A 146 9.81 15.61 22.61
N ARG A 147 10.81 16.02 23.40
CA ARG A 147 12.05 15.25 23.56
C ARG A 147 11.83 13.89 24.23
N ALA A 148 10.80 13.73 25.06
CA ALA A 148 10.51 12.48 25.73
C ALA A 148 9.91 11.44 24.77
N TYR A 149 9.07 11.90 23.83
CA TYR A 149 8.53 11.11 22.74
C TYR A 149 9.65 10.68 21.77
N ALA A 150 10.46 11.64 21.32
CA ALA A 150 11.60 11.38 20.42
C ALA A 150 12.61 10.38 21.03
N ALA A 151 12.87 10.46 22.34
CA ALA A 151 13.76 9.52 23.02
C ALA A 151 13.26 8.06 23.03
N ARG A 152 11.95 7.85 22.84
CA ARG A 152 11.32 6.52 22.76
C ARG A 152 11.14 6.00 21.34
N HIS A 153 11.29 6.85 20.33
CA HIS A 153 11.07 6.52 18.93
C HIS A 153 12.31 6.89 18.10
N PRO A 154 13.26 5.94 17.93
CA PRO A 154 14.47 6.18 17.16
C PRO A 154 14.14 6.72 15.76
N GLY A 155 14.85 7.79 15.35
CA GLY A 155 14.65 8.43 14.05
C GLY A 155 13.71 9.65 14.08
N VAL A 156 12.88 9.80 15.13
CA VAL A 156 12.00 10.96 15.30
C VAL A 156 12.77 12.13 15.93
N GLU A 157 12.72 13.30 15.30
CA GLU A 157 13.24 14.54 15.89
C GLU A 157 12.13 15.29 16.66
N PRO A 158 12.43 15.98 17.77
CA PRO A 158 11.46 16.84 18.42
C PRO A 158 11.08 18.02 17.51
N GLY A 159 9.80 18.38 17.46
CA GLY A 159 9.35 19.51 16.64
C GLY A 159 7.87 19.48 16.29
N HIS A 160 7.47 20.34 15.35
CA HIS A 160 6.11 20.40 14.82
C HIS A 160 5.94 19.43 13.66
N TYR A 161 4.89 18.61 13.75
CA TYR A 161 4.55 17.61 12.76
C TYR A 161 3.10 17.76 12.34
N VAL A 162 2.83 17.34 11.11
CA VAL A 162 1.47 17.04 10.65
C VAL A 162 1.22 15.55 10.90
N MET A 163 0.17 15.26 11.64
CA MET A 163 -0.31 13.90 11.91
C MET A 163 -1.45 13.57 10.97
N MET A 164 -1.40 12.36 10.39
CA MET A 164 -2.52 11.72 9.71
C MET A 164 -2.84 10.41 10.43
N THR A 165 -4.10 10.17 10.75
CA THR A 165 -4.56 8.94 11.40
C THR A 165 -5.60 8.25 10.54
N VAL A 166 -5.44 6.93 10.38
CA VAL A 166 -6.43 6.03 9.79
C VAL A 166 -6.84 5.05 10.87
N SER A 167 -8.10 5.08 11.29
CA SER A 167 -8.63 4.24 12.37
C SER A 167 -9.83 3.43 11.90
N ASP A 168 -9.84 2.14 12.19
CA ASP A 168 -10.97 1.25 11.91
C ASP A 168 -11.59 0.69 13.19
N SER A 169 -12.86 0.27 13.10
CA SER A 169 -13.57 -0.41 14.18
C SER A 169 -13.53 -1.94 14.03
N GLY A 170 -12.51 -2.47 13.37
CA GLY A 170 -12.39 -3.87 13.02
C GLY A 170 -11.86 -4.75 14.17
N CYS A 171 -11.38 -5.94 13.81
CA CYS A 171 -10.92 -6.94 14.77
C CYS A 171 -9.60 -6.59 15.48
N GLY A 172 -8.91 -5.53 15.07
CA GLY A 172 -7.60 -5.16 15.60
C GLY A 172 -6.49 -6.16 15.26
N MET A 173 -5.34 -5.99 15.92
CA MET A 173 -4.13 -6.80 15.73
C MET A 173 -3.60 -7.29 17.07
N THR A 174 -3.10 -8.53 17.13
CA THR A 174 -2.39 -9.04 18.30
C THR A 174 -1.01 -8.36 18.45
N PRO A 175 -0.40 -8.34 19.64
CA PRO A 175 0.92 -7.76 19.85
C PRO A 175 1.99 -8.32 18.90
N GLU A 176 1.98 -9.63 18.67
CA GLU A 176 2.96 -10.32 17.81
C GLU A 176 2.83 -9.91 16.34
N VAL A 177 1.59 -9.63 15.90
CA VAL A 177 1.32 -9.12 14.55
C VAL A 177 1.85 -7.70 14.44
N ARG A 178 1.58 -6.84 15.43
CA ARG A 178 2.00 -5.42 15.44
C ARG A 178 3.51 -5.22 15.33
N GLU A 179 4.32 -6.13 15.85
CA GLU A 179 5.78 -6.05 15.75
C GLU A 179 6.29 -6.29 14.33
N ARG A 180 5.50 -6.97 13.49
CA ARG A 180 5.90 -7.49 12.19
C ARG A 180 5.12 -6.93 11.01
N ILE A 181 4.07 -6.15 11.26
CA ILE A 181 3.14 -5.69 10.22
C ILE A 181 3.78 -4.91 9.07
N PHE A 182 4.93 -4.28 9.30
CA PHE A 182 5.67 -3.54 8.28
C PHE A 182 6.77 -4.37 7.60
N GLU A 183 6.99 -5.63 8.02
CA GLU A 183 7.91 -6.54 7.35
C GLU A 183 7.39 -6.84 5.93
N PRO A 184 8.24 -6.74 4.89
CA PRO A 184 7.86 -7.15 3.54
C PRO A 184 7.37 -8.59 3.51
N PHE A 185 6.27 -8.83 2.80
CA PHE A 185 5.62 -10.13 2.64
C PHE A 185 4.95 -10.74 3.88
N PHE A 186 4.97 -10.05 5.02
CA PHE A 186 4.25 -10.50 6.20
C PHE A 186 2.73 -10.33 5.99
N THR A 187 1.98 -11.40 6.24
CA THR A 187 0.51 -11.35 6.22
C THR A 187 -0.08 -12.39 7.15
N THR A 188 -1.22 -12.07 7.77
CA THR A 188 -2.06 -13.02 8.51
C THR A 188 -3.14 -13.65 7.63
N LYS A 189 -3.18 -13.25 6.35
CA LYS A 189 -4.16 -13.71 5.35
C LYS A 189 -3.55 -14.80 4.46
N ASP A 190 -4.38 -15.39 3.61
CA ASP A 190 -3.90 -16.37 2.63
C ASP A 190 -2.86 -15.71 1.69
N PRO A 191 -1.60 -16.21 1.67
CA PRO A 191 -0.56 -15.69 0.79
C PRO A 191 -0.90 -15.77 -0.69
N VAL A 192 -1.89 -16.59 -1.07
CA VAL A 192 -2.42 -16.74 -2.43
C VAL A 192 -3.37 -15.60 -2.82
N THR A 193 -3.93 -14.88 -1.85
CA THR A 193 -4.81 -13.73 -2.12
C THR A 193 -4.13 -12.41 -1.80
N ARG A 194 -3.30 -12.34 -0.75
CA ARG A 194 -2.61 -11.12 -0.34
C ARG A 194 -1.12 -11.35 -0.13
N ALA A 195 -0.31 -10.57 -0.84
CA ALA A 195 1.14 -10.68 -0.83
C ALA A 195 1.82 -10.11 0.42
N GLY A 196 1.11 -9.42 1.32
CA GLY A 196 1.72 -8.78 2.49
C GLY A 196 2.58 -7.54 2.18
N MET A 197 2.33 -6.87 1.05
CA MET A 197 3.14 -5.72 0.60
C MET A 197 2.55 -4.35 0.97
N GLY A 198 1.25 -4.28 1.30
CA GLY A 198 0.55 -3.00 1.48
C GLY A 198 1.13 -2.14 2.60
N LEU A 199 1.24 -2.69 3.81
CA LEU A 199 1.79 -1.95 4.96
C LEU A 199 3.30 -1.69 4.84
N ALA A 200 4.06 -2.63 4.28
CA ALA A 200 5.48 -2.40 3.99
C ALA A 200 5.66 -1.23 3.00
N THR A 201 4.79 -1.11 2.00
CA THR A 201 4.79 0.02 1.04
C THR A 201 4.46 1.34 1.75
N VAL A 202 3.46 1.34 2.64
CA VAL A 202 3.12 2.51 3.46
C VAL A 202 4.32 2.97 4.27
N TYR A 203 4.96 2.05 5.00
CA TYR A 203 6.15 2.35 5.81
C TYR A 203 7.28 2.93 4.96
N GLY A 204 7.58 2.32 3.82
CA GLY A 204 8.62 2.79 2.90
C GLY A 204 8.36 4.20 2.36
N ILE A 205 7.12 4.52 1.99
CA ILE A 205 6.75 5.86 1.49
C ILE A 205 6.91 6.92 2.60
N ILE A 206 6.48 6.61 3.82
CA ILE A 206 6.56 7.55 4.95
C ILE A 206 8.02 7.81 5.34
N GLU A 207 8.85 6.77 5.44
CA GLU A 207 10.30 6.93 5.70
C GLU A 207 11.00 7.74 4.60
N GLN A 208 10.71 7.46 3.31
CA GLN A 208 11.28 8.20 2.19
C GLN A 208 10.85 9.69 2.18
N SER A 209 9.69 9.98 2.76
CA SER A 209 9.17 11.33 2.93
C SER A 209 9.71 12.05 4.17
N GLY A 210 10.57 11.39 4.97
CA GLY A 210 11.09 11.92 6.24
C GLY A 210 10.06 11.94 7.36
N GLY A 211 9.00 11.15 7.25
CA GLY A 211 7.97 10.98 8.28
C GLY A 211 8.19 9.71 9.11
N HIS A 212 7.25 9.44 10.02
CA HIS A 212 7.28 8.29 10.93
C HIS A 212 5.88 7.68 11.11
N ILE A 213 5.83 6.38 11.41
CA ILE A 213 4.64 5.58 11.73
C ILE A 213 4.89 4.76 13.01
#